data_AF-A0A0L9VKB2-F1
#
_entry.id   AF-A0A0L9VKB2-F1
#
_cell.length_a   1.000
_cell.length_b   1.000
_cell.length_c   1.000
_cell.angle_alpha   90.00
_cell.angle_beta   90.00
_cell.angle_gamma   90.00
#
_symmetry.space_group_name_H-M   'P 1'
#
loop_
_entity.id
_entity.type
_entity.pdbx_description
1 polymer ?
#
loop_
_entity_poly.entity_id
_entity_poly.type
_entity_poly.pdbx_seq_one_letter_code
_entity_poly.pdbx_strand_id
1 'polypeptide(L)'
;MLDYFHVSAEASLICSHLLKNINQVHCNYQFIQRALQIMDSDDDDSQEKLKLIIFELNSFILTNPFSNLEYHDFKLISDENSSVLNRLKSMRKTLERNFKLKRYLKTSACCVTVLCDMVAVTTHALTSVVTPTVLKFTCKSLEKELPHLRFSRRFLGKVCEQLDMAAKGSYILNKDFDTMSRLVDRLYDDIEHVRAMMQLCLNKKIDKFSMQIVKELRKSDAGFGKKVEELKEHACLCLVTINRSRDLVTKEMEKMGT
;
A
#
# COMPACT_ATOMS: atom_id res chain seq x y z
N MET A 1 -14.19 -7.03 1.18
CA MET A 1 -13.13 -8.06 1.10
C MET A 1 -12.76 -8.38 -0.34
N LEU A 2 -13.73 -8.69 -1.22
CA LEU A 2 -13.45 -8.90 -2.66
C LEU A 2 -12.68 -7.73 -3.29
N ASP A 3 -13.15 -6.50 -3.07
CA ASP A 3 -12.48 -5.31 -3.62
C ASP A 3 -11.06 -5.12 -3.09
N TYR A 4 -10.77 -5.55 -1.86
CA TYR A 4 -9.40 -5.52 -1.32
C TYR A 4 -8.49 -6.49 -2.08
N PHE A 5 -8.96 -7.71 -2.35
CA PHE A 5 -8.19 -8.67 -3.13
C PHE A 5 -8.05 -8.28 -4.59
N HIS A 6 -9.08 -7.66 -5.17
CA HIS A 6 -9.04 -7.12 -6.54
C HIS A 6 -7.96 -6.03 -6.66
N VAL A 7 -8.09 -4.96 -5.88
CA VAL A 7 -7.17 -3.81 -5.95
C VAL A 7 -5.74 -4.21 -5.58
N SER A 8 -5.56 -5.10 -4.59
CA SER A 8 -4.22 -5.60 -4.27
C SER A 8 -3.61 -6.52 -5.35
N ALA A 9 -4.43 -7.28 -6.09
CA ALA A 9 -3.95 -8.04 -7.23
C ALA A 9 -3.53 -7.13 -8.39
N GLU A 10 -4.32 -6.10 -8.67
CA GLU A 10 -4.01 -5.09 -9.69
C GLU A 10 -2.75 -4.29 -9.36
N ALA A 11 -2.61 -3.87 -8.09
CA ALA A 11 -1.37 -3.28 -7.61
C ALA A 11 -0.15 -4.19 -7.80
N SER A 12 -0.31 -5.51 -7.57
CA SER A 12 0.78 -6.47 -7.81
C SER A 12 1.18 -6.54 -9.28
N LEU A 13 0.22 -6.39 -10.20
CA LEU A 13 0.48 -6.35 -11.64
C LEU A 13 1.28 -5.10 -12.01
N ILE A 14 0.91 -3.94 -11.48
CA ILE A 14 1.66 -2.69 -11.68
C ILE A 14 3.09 -2.82 -11.17
N CYS A 15 3.30 -3.31 -9.95
CA CYS A 15 4.66 -3.55 -9.43
C CYS A 15 5.46 -4.49 -10.33
N SER A 16 4.81 -5.52 -10.89
CA SER A 16 5.46 -6.48 -11.79
C SER A 16 5.85 -5.86 -13.13
N HIS A 17 5.00 -5.00 -13.70
CA HIS A 17 5.31 -4.22 -14.90
C HIS A 17 6.43 -3.21 -14.63
N LEU A 18 6.36 -2.51 -13.49
CA LEU A 18 7.38 -1.58 -13.05
C LEU A 18 8.76 -2.25 -12.94
N LEU A 19 8.84 -3.44 -12.33
CA LEU A 19 10.09 -4.20 -12.24
C LEU A 19 10.68 -4.57 -13.61
N LYS A 20 9.83 -4.89 -14.60
CA LYS A 20 10.29 -5.12 -15.98
C LYS A 20 10.90 -3.85 -16.58
N ASN A 21 10.23 -2.71 -16.40
CA ASN A 21 10.70 -1.43 -16.92
C ASN A 21 12.00 -0.98 -16.23
N ILE A 22 12.13 -1.19 -14.92
CA ILE A 22 13.37 -0.94 -14.17
C ILE A 22 14.54 -1.76 -14.73
N ASN A 23 14.32 -3.04 -15.02
CA ASN A 23 15.37 -3.88 -15.60
C ASN A 23 15.80 -3.35 -16.98
N GLN A 24 14.84 -2.88 -17.80
CA GLN A 24 15.15 -2.25 -19.07
C GLN A 24 15.96 -0.95 -18.92
N VAL A 25 15.60 -0.10 -17.95
CA VAL A 25 16.37 1.12 -17.62
C VAL A 25 17.78 0.79 -17.19
N HIS A 26 17.95 -0.27 -16.38
CA HIS A 26 19.27 -0.71 -15.95
C HIS A 26 20.15 -1.12 -17.14
N CYS A 27 19.61 -1.87 -18.10
CA CYS A 27 20.31 -2.21 -19.35
C CYS A 27 20.65 -0.95 -20.16
N ASN A 28 19.72 -0.01 -20.28
CA ASN A 28 19.92 1.21 -21.05
C ASN A 28 21.01 2.10 -20.43
N TYR A 29 21.05 2.20 -19.11
CA TYR A 29 22.03 3.00 -18.39
C TYR A 29 23.48 2.51 -18.58
N GLN A 30 23.69 1.22 -18.85
CA GLN A 30 25.01 0.69 -19.19
C GLN A 30 25.59 1.32 -20.47
N PHE A 31 24.74 1.81 -21.39
CA PHE A 31 25.20 2.54 -22.57
C PHE A 31 25.74 3.93 -22.22
N ILE A 32 25.12 4.62 -21.26
CA ILE A 32 25.63 5.89 -20.73
C ILE A 32 26.98 5.68 -20.06
N GLN A 33 27.11 4.64 -19.22
CA GLN A 33 28.38 4.32 -18.55
C GLN A 33 29.48 4.01 -19.55
N ARG A 34 29.19 3.25 -20.62
CA ARG A 34 30.13 2.99 -21.71
C ARG A 34 30.53 4.25 -22.46
N ALA A 35 29.58 5.12 -22.78
CA ALA A 35 29.87 6.40 -23.41
C ALA A 35 30.80 7.27 -22.54
N LEU A 36 30.58 7.31 -21.22
CA LEU A 36 31.46 8.00 -20.27
C LEU A 36 32.87 7.37 -20.22
N GLN A 37 32.99 6.04 -20.26
CA GLN A 37 34.28 5.35 -20.29
C GLN A 37 35.08 5.64 -21.57
N ILE A 38 34.42 5.69 -22.73
CA ILE A 38 35.06 6.02 -24.01
C ILE A 38 35.64 7.44 -23.96
N MET A 39 34.92 8.38 -23.33
CA MET A 39 35.38 9.75 -23.15
C MET A 39 36.60 9.88 -22.23
N ASP A 40 36.68 9.03 -21.20
CA ASP A 40 37.75 9.07 -20.20
C ASP A 40 39.04 8.38 -20.67
N SER A 41 39.03 7.72 -21.83
CA SER A 41 40.22 7.09 -22.41
C SER A 41 41.20 8.16 -22.91
N ASP A 42 42.51 7.90 -22.81
CA ASP A 42 43.59 8.84 -23.19
C ASP A 42 43.90 8.87 -24.70
N ASP A 43 43.13 8.18 -25.55
CA ASP A 43 43.41 8.05 -26.99
C ASP A 43 43.24 9.36 -27.79
N ASP A 44 44.08 9.60 -28.81
CA ASP A 44 44.26 10.94 -29.39
C ASP A 44 43.21 11.32 -30.47
N ASP A 45 42.42 10.35 -30.98
CA ASP A 45 41.39 10.62 -31.98
C ASP A 45 40.05 11.06 -31.36
N SER A 46 39.92 12.38 -31.22
CA SER A 46 38.73 13.04 -30.71
C SER A 46 37.49 12.85 -31.59
N GLN A 47 37.64 12.62 -32.89
CA GLN A 47 36.51 12.53 -33.83
C GLN A 47 35.93 11.12 -33.88
N GLU A 48 36.78 10.09 -33.83
CA GLU A 48 36.35 8.69 -33.76
C GLU A 48 35.64 8.37 -32.44
N LYS A 49 36.17 8.84 -31.30
CA LYS A 49 35.50 8.76 -29.99
C LYS A 49 34.10 9.35 -30.01
N LEU A 50 33.93 10.50 -30.64
CA LEU A 50 32.65 11.20 -30.71
C LEU A 50 31.60 10.38 -31.48
N LYS A 51 32.01 9.72 -32.58
CA LYS A 51 31.13 8.81 -33.32
C LYS A 51 30.71 7.60 -32.48
N LEU A 52 31.63 7.00 -31.73
CA LEU A 52 31.35 5.87 -30.84
C LEU A 52 30.41 6.26 -29.70
N ILE A 53 30.65 7.42 -29.08
CA ILE A 53 29.77 7.99 -28.06
C ILE A 53 28.38 8.16 -28.63
N ILE A 54 28.22 8.83 -29.78
CA ILE A 54 26.92 9.01 -30.45
C ILE A 54 26.25 7.67 -30.76
N PHE A 55 27.00 6.65 -31.17
CA PHE A 55 26.46 5.32 -31.45
C PHE A 55 25.91 4.62 -30.20
N GLU A 56 26.68 4.56 -29.11
CA GLU A 56 26.25 4.02 -27.81
C GLU A 56 25.01 4.76 -27.30
N LEU A 57 25.05 6.08 -27.44
CA LEU A 57 24.00 7.00 -27.04
C LEU A 57 22.73 6.88 -27.89
N ASN A 58 22.83 6.70 -29.21
CA ASN A 58 21.66 6.45 -30.07
C ASN A 58 20.93 5.16 -29.67
N SER A 59 21.66 4.16 -29.17
CA SER A 59 21.08 2.92 -28.64
C SER A 59 20.28 3.18 -27.36
N PHE A 60 20.63 4.21 -26.57
CA PHE A 60 19.86 4.67 -25.41
C PHE A 60 18.57 5.43 -25.78
N ILE A 61 18.52 6.14 -26.93
CA ILE A 61 17.40 7.01 -27.34
C ILE A 61 16.11 6.24 -27.64
N LEU A 62 16.17 4.92 -27.84
CA LEU A 62 15.10 4.13 -28.47
C LEU A 62 13.70 4.39 -27.89
N THR A 63 13.52 4.37 -26.57
CA THR A 63 12.30 4.82 -25.88
C THR A 63 12.55 4.88 -24.37
N ASN A 64 11.99 5.87 -23.66
CA ASN A 64 12.01 5.87 -22.21
C ASN A 64 11.13 4.72 -21.67
N PRO A 65 11.68 3.73 -20.93
CA PRO A 65 10.93 2.55 -20.49
C PRO A 65 9.75 2.86 -19.56
N PHE A 66 9.72 4.06 -18.97
CA PHE A 66 8.60 4.52 -18.14
C PHE A 66 7.49 5.21 -18.95
N SER A 67 7.64 5.43 -20.26
CA SER A 67 6.61 6.09 -21.09
C SER A 67 5.29 5.31 -21.16
N ASN A 68 5.35 4.00 -21.01
CA ASN A 68 4.17 3.13 -21.00
C ASN A 68 3.56 2.98 -19.60
N LEU A 69 4.20 3.51 -18.56
CA LEU A 69 3.57 3.66 -17.25
C LEU A 69 2.84 4.98 -17.27
N GLU A 70 1.52 4.94 -17.44
CA GLU A 70 0.76 6.18 -17.32
C GLU A 70 0.83 6.62 -15.86
N TYR A 71 1.12 7.90 -15.61
CA TYR A 71 0.96 8.52 -14.29
C TYR A 71 -0.43 8.22 -13.68
N HIS A 72 -1.42 8.04 -14.56
CA HIS A 72 -2.75 7.62 -14.22
C HIS A 72 -2.82 6.23 -13.56
N ASP A 73 -1.91 5.30 -13.85
CA ASP A 73 -1.93 3.94 -13.29
C ASP A 73 -1.69 3.93 -11.78
N PHE A 74 -0.65 4.65 -11.31
CA PHE A 74 -0.35 4.75 -9.87
C PHE A 74 -1.45 5.49 -9.12
N LYS A 75 -1.92 6.60 -9.69
CA LYS A 75 -2.93 7.45 -9.06
C LYS A 75 -4.28 6.74 -9.00
N LEU A 76 -4.71 6.10 -10.09
CA LEU A 76 -5.97 5.36 -10.16
C LEU A 76 -5.99 4.25 -9.11
N ILE A 77 -4.94 3.44 -9.02
CA ILE A 77 -4.85 2.40 -7.98
C ILE A 77 -4.81 2.98 -6.57
N SER A 78 -4.07 4.07 -6.35
CA SER A 78 -4.04 4.71 -5.02
C SER A 78 -5.41 5.28 -4.62
N ASP A 79 -6.16 5.84 -5.57
CA ASP A 79 -7.51 6.38 -5.37
C ASP A 79 -8.52 5.25 -5.10
N GLU A 80 -8.51 4.19 -5.89
CA GLU A 80 -9.34 3.00 -5.69
C GLU A 80 -9.05 2.33 -4.34
N ASN A 81 -7.77 2.13 -4.04
CA ASN A 81 -7.34 1.54 -2.78
C ASN A 81 -7.68 2.44 -1.57
N SER A 82 -7.64 3.77 -1.74
CA SER A 82 -8.13 4.72 -0.72
C SER A 82 -9.62 4.54 -0.44
N SER A 83 -10.44 4.33 -1.49
CA SER A 83 -11.87 4.01 -1.35
C SER A 83 -12.08 2.69 -0.59
N VAL A 84 -11.32 1.64 -0.96
CA VAL A 84 -11.35 0.34 -0.24
C VAL A 84 -10.96 0.53 1.23
N LEU A 85 -9.86 1.23 1.51
CA LEU A 85 -9.37 1.50 2.86
C LEU A 85 -10.43 2.21 3.71
N ASN A 86 -11.09 3.23 3.16
CA ASN A 86 -12.15 3.97 3.86
C ASN A 86 -13.35 3.07 4.17
N ARG A 87 -13.74 2.21 3.22
CA ARG A 87 -14.82 1.24 3.44
C ARG A 87 -14.45 0.22 4.51
N LEU A 88 -13.24 -0.33 4.50
CA LEU A 88 -12.74 -1.26 5.52
C LEU A 88 -12.78 -0.62 6.92
N LYS A 89 -12.27 0.61 7.05
CA LYS A 89 -12.31 1.39 8.31
C LYS A 89 -13.74 1.66 8.78
N SER A 90 -14.62 2.06 7.86
CA SER A 90 -16.03 2.34 8.17
C SER A 90 -16.78 1.08 8.62
N MET A 91 -16.59 -0.04 7.93
CA MET A 91 -17.17 -1.34 8.32
C MET A 91 -16.72 -1.75 9.72
N ARG A 92 -15.41 -1.67 10.01
CA ARG A 92 -14.88 -1.97 11.34
C ARG A 92 -15.53 -1.09 12.41
N LYS A 93 -15.57 0.23 12.20
CA LYS A 93 -16.16 1.19 13.14
C LYS A 93 -17.64 0.89 13.38
N THR A 94 -18.36 0.48 12.35
CA THR A 94 -19.78 0.10 12.43
C THR A 94 -19.96 -1.17 13.26
N LEU A 95 -19.13 -2.20 13.05
CA LEU A 95 -19.17 -3.43 13.84
C LEU A 95 -18.84 -3.18 15.32
N GLU A 96 -17.81 -2.38 15.60
CA GLU A 96 -17.46 -2.00 16.98
C GLU A 96 -18.58 -1.21 17.67
N ARG A 97 -19.23 -0.28 16.95
CA ARG A 97 -20.38 0.49 17.45
C ARG A 97 -21.57 -0.41 17.73
N ASN A 98 -21.94 -1.27 16.80
CA ASN A 98 -23.07 -2.21 16.96
C ASN A 98 -22.83 -3.17 18.13
N PHE A 99 -21.59 -3.62 18.32
CA PHE A 99 -21.23 -4.46 19.46
C PHE A 99 -21.34 -3.70 20.78
N LYS A 100 -20.85 -2.46 20.86
CA LYS A 100 -21.02 -1.60 22.05
C LYS A 100 -22.49 -1.38 22.35
N LEU A 101 -23.31 -1.04 21.34
CA LEU A 101 -24.75 -0.79 21.50
C LEU A 101 -25.49 -2.05 22.00
N LYS A 102 -25.21 -3.21 21.40
CA LYS A 102 -25.78 -4.50 21.83
C LYS A 102 -25.39 -4.86 23.26
N ARG A 103 -24.20 -4.45 23.72
CA ARG A 103 -23.79 -4.56 25.13
C ARG A 103 -24.61 -3.62 26.03
N TYR A 104 -24.75 -2.34 25.68
CA TYR A 104 -25.52 -1.37 26.46
C TYR A 104 -27.01 -1.73 26.57
N LEU A 105 -27.67 -2.04 25.45
CA LEU A 105 -29.08 -2.45 25.41
C LEU A 105 -29.34 -3.72 26.22
N LYS A 106 -28.36 -4.62 26.28
CA LYS A 106 -28.48 -5.86 27.05
C LYS A 106 -28.25 -5.64 28.55
N THR A 107 -27.36 -4.73 28.94
CA THR A 107 -27.22 -4.30 30.34
C THR A 107 -28.50 -3.62 30.84
N SER A 108 -29.13 -2.77 30.02
CA SER A 108 -30.39 -2.10 30.39
C SER A 108 -31.59 -3.05 30.42
N ALA A 109 -31.71 -4.00 29.50
CA ALA A 109 -32.76 -5.04 29.56
C ALA A 109 -32.66 -5.88 30.85
N CYS A 110 -31.45 -6.14 31.32
CA CYS A 110 -31.21 -6.82 32.60
C CYS A 110 -31.59 -5.95 33.82
N CYS A 111 -31.55 -4.61 33.69
CA CYS A 111 -32.02 -3.69 34.74
C CYS A 111 -33.55 -3.56 34.77
N VAL A 112 -34.22 -3.65 33.62
CA VAL A 112 -35.69 -3.51 33.53
C VAL A 112 -36.44 -4.73 34.06
N THR A 113 -35.91 -5.94 33.88
CA THR A 113 -36.53 -7.16 34.45
C THR A 113 -36.48 -7.20 35.98
N VAL A 114 -35.49 -6.57 36.60
CA VAL A 114 -35.33 -6.56 38.07
C VAL A 114 -36.29 -5.58 38.76
N LEU A 115 -36.80 -4.56 38.04
CA LEU A 115 -37.75 -3.59 38.59
C LEU A 115 -39.22 -4.02 38.46
N CYS A 116 -39.54 -4.99 37.59
CA CYS A 116 -40.92 -5.44 37.39
C CYS A 116 -41.39 -6.46 38.44
N ASP A 117 -40.49 -7.15 39.13
CA ASP A 117 -40.84 -8.14 40.16
C ASP A 117 -41.15 -7.51 41.54
N MET A 118 -40.97 -6.19 41.70
CA MET A 118 -41.18 -5.49 42.98
C MET A 118 -42.55 -4.81 43.12
N VAL A 119 -43.46 -4.92 42.14
CA VAL A 119 -44.75 -4.19 42.15
C VAL A 119 -45.97 -5.10 42.41
N ALA A 120 -45.79 -6.39 42.67
CA ALA A 120 -46.91 -7.30 42.95
C ALA A 120 -47.03 -7.70 44.43
N VAL A 121 -46.92 -6.76 45.38
CA VAL A 121 -47.43 -6.98 46.75
C VAL A 121 -48.08 -5.70 47.28
N THR A 122 -49.33 -5.46 46.89
CA THR A 122 -50.21 -4.59 47.66
C THR A 122 -51.48 -5.36 47.98
N THR A 123 -51.48 -6.01 49.14
CA THR A 123 -52.54 -6.05 50.15
C THR A 123 -52.26 -7.24 51.07
N HIS A 124 -51.78 -6.97 52.28
CA HIS A 124 -52.45 -7.31 53.55
C HIS A 124 -51.54 -6.97 54.73
N ALA A 125 -52.19 -6.56 55.81
CA ALA A 125 -51.63 -5.83 56.93
C ALA A 125 -50.88 -6.70 57.95
N LEU A 126 -50.17 -5.99 58.83
CA LEU A 126 -49.70 -6.37 60.18
C LEU A 126 -48.26 -6.90 60.32
N THR A 127 -47.44 -6.02 60.91
CA THR A 127 -46.41 -6.27 61.94
C THR A 127 -45.52 -7.51 61.79
N SER A 128 -44.29 -7.31 61.33
CA SER A 128 -43.10 -7.93 61.93
C SER A 128 -41.82 -7.26 61.45
N VAL A 129 -40.89 -7.04 62.39
CA VAL A 129 -39.51 -6.61 62.16
C VAL A 129 -38.82 -7.65 61.26
N VAL A 130 -38.31 -7.25 60.10
CA VAL A 130 -37.40 -8.07 59.30
C VAL A 130 -36.27 -7.20 58.80
N THR A 131 -35.06 -7.64 59.13
CA THR A 131 -33.76 -7.05 58.81
C THR A 131 -33.57 -6.80 57.30
N PRO A 132 -32.84 -5.75 56.90
CA PRO A 132 -32.51 -5.52 55.50
C PRO A 132 -31.46 -6.56 55.07
N THR A 133 -31.91 -7.72 54.61
CA THR A 133 -31.05 -8.63 53.87
C THR A 133 -30.77 -7.99 52.53
N VAL A 134 -29.59 -7.38 52.43
CA VAL A 134 -29.00 -6.92 51.17
C VAL A 134 -28.99 -8.10 50.21
N LEU A 135 -29.91 -8.09 49.24
CA LEU A 135 -29.96 -8.99 48.10
C LEU A 135 -28.65 -8.78 47.31
N LYS A 136 -27.60 -9.54 47.66
CA LYS A 136 -26.42 -9.73 46.83
C LYS A 136 -26.82 -10.59 45.63
N PHE A 137 -27.51 -9.98 44.67
CA PHE A 137 -27.85 -10.64 43.43
C PHE A 137 -26.59 -10.70 42.55
N THR A 138 -25.88 -11.81 42.64
CA THR A 138 -24.70 -12.04 41.80
C THR A 138 -25.14 -12.45 40.41
N CYS A 139 -24.79 -11.62 39.42
CA CYS A 139 -25.07 -11.79 37.99
C CYS A 139 -24.23 -12.93 37.36
N LYS A 140 -24.10 -14.08 38.04
CA LYS A 140 -23.32 -15.25 37.59
C LYS A 140 -24.13 -16.19 36.67
N SER A 141 -25.47 -16.09 36.68
CA SER A 141 -26.33 -16.99 35.90
C SER A 141 -26.31 -16.71 34.38
N LEU A 142 -26.02 -15.47 33.98
CA LEU A 142 -26.07 -15.04 32.57
C LEU A 142 -24.93 -15.62 31.70
N GLU A 143 -23.89 -16.20 32.30
CA GLU A 143 -22.76 -16.78 31.57
C GLU A 143 -23.04 -18.20 31.05
N LYS A 144 -23.99 -18.92 31.65
CA LYS A 144 -24.29 -20.33 31.30
C LYS A 144 -25.21 -20.49 30.09
N GLU A 145 -26.06 -19.50 29.80
CA GLU A 145 -27.18 -19.64 28.84
C GLU A 145 -26.83 -19.37 27.37
N LEU A 146 -25.68 -18.79 27.01
CA LEU A 146 -25.53 -18.24 25.64
C LEU A 146 -24.22 -18.62 24.92
N PRO A 147 -24.03 -19.91 24.57
CA PRO A 147 -22.99 -20.33 23.63
C PRO A 147 -23.09 -19.58 22.29
N HIS A 148 -24.30 -19.29 21.81
CA HIS A 148 -24.56 -18.51 20.59
C HIS A 148 -24.03 -17.06 20.66
N LEU A 149 -23.93 -16.46 21.85
CA LEU A 149 -23.36 -15.12 22.02
C LEU A 149 -21.84 -15.13 22.13
N ARG A 150 -21.25 -16.16 22.76
CA ARG A 150 -19.80 -16.35 22.73
C ARG A 150 -19.33 -16.60 21.29
N PHE A 151 -20.10 -17.38 20.53
CA PHE A 151 -19.89 -17.60 19.10
C PHE A 151 -19.97 -16.29 18.30
N SER A 152 -21.05 -15.52 18.46
CA SER A 152 -21.21 -14.21 17.80
C SER A 152 -20.10 -13.22 18.14
N ARG A 153 -19.64 -13.17 19.41
CA ARG A 153 -18.54 -12.29 19.85
C ARG A 153 -17.19 -12.71 19.25
N ARG A 154 -16.86 -14.01 19.26
CA ARG A 154 -15.63 -14.52 18.62
C ARG A 154 -15.65 -14.26 17.12
N PHE A 155 -16.78 -14.52 16.47
CA PHE A 155 -16.95 -14.29 15.04
C PHE A 155 -16.74 -12.81 14.68
N LEU A 156 -17.40 -11.89 15.40
CA LEU A 156 -17.21 -10.45 15.22
C LEU A 156 -15.76 -10.02 15.48
N GLY A 157 -15.10 -10.58 16.49
CA GLY A 157 -13.68 -10.36 16.75
C GLY A 157 -12.81 -10.71 15.54
N LYS A 158 -12.99 -11.91 14.98
CA LYS A 158 -12.28 -12.35 13.77
C LYS A 158 -12.56 -11.46 12.56
N VAL A 159 -13.81 -10.99 12.37
CA VAL A 159 -14.15 -10.07 11.27
C VAL A 159 -13.45 -8.72 11.45
N CYS A 160 -13.41 -8.20 12.68
CA CYS A 160 -12.67 -6.96 12.96
C CYS A 160 -11.17 -7.12 12.72
N GLU A 161 -10.59 -8.27 13.07
CA GLU A 161 -9.19 -8.59 12.80
C GLU A 161 -8.88 -8.63 11.31
N GLN A 162 -9.72 -9.29 10.49
CA GLN A 162 -9.58 -9.27 9.04
C GLN A 162 -9.65 -7.86 8.45
N LEU A 163 -10.63 -7.07 8.88
CA LEU A 163 -10.79 -5.69 8.41
C LEU A 163 -9.59 -4.83 8.82
N ASP A 164 -9.02 -5.04 10.01
CA ASP A 164 -7.80 -4.36 10.47
C ASP A 164 -6.57 -4.76 9.65
N MET A 165 -6.38 -6.05 9.38
CA MET A 165 -5.27 -6.55 8.55
C MET A 165 -5.37 -6.01 7.11
N ALA A 166 -6.55 -6.10 6.49
CA ALA A 166 -6.79 -5.56 5.15
C ALA A 166 -6.60 -4.04 5.11
N ALA A 167 -7.06 -3.31 6.12
CA ALA A 167 -6.88 -1.86 6.19
C ALA A 167 -5.40 -1.47 6.38
N LYS A 168 -4.64 -2.19 7.19
CA LYS A 168 -3.19 -1.99 7.33
C LYS A 168 -2.46 -2.24 6.01
N GLY A 169 -2.77 -3.35 5.34
CA GLY A 169 -2.20 -3.67 4.03
C GLY A 169 -2.53 -2.60 2.98
N SER A 170 -3.79 -2.16 2.92
CA SER A 170 -4.22 -1.10 2.00
C SER A 170 -3.53 0.24 2.28
N TYR A 171 -3.35 0.59 3.56
CA TYR A 171 -2.63 1.83 3.93
C TYR A 171 -1.16 1.80 3.50
N ILE A 172 -0.47 0.68 3.73
CA ILE A 172 0.94 0.54 3.34
C ILE A 172 1.07 0.58 1.82
N LEU A 173 0.17 -0.11 1.10
CA LEU A 173 0.11 -0.10 -0.36
C LEU A 173 0.06 1.33 -0.93
N ASN A 174 -0.82 2.19 -0.43
CA ASN A 174 -0.87 3.60 -0.88
C ASN A 174 0.44 4.34 -0.65
N LYS A 175 1.05 4.15 0.52
CA LYS A 175 2.31 4.83 0.85
C LYS A 175 3.45 4.38 -0.06
N ASP A 176 3.51 3.10 -0.37
CA ASP A 176 4.50 2.56 -1.30
C ASP A 176 4.27 3.10 -2.70
N PHE A 177 3.02 3.15 -3.18
CA PHE A 177 2.66 3.68 -4.49
C PHE A 177 2.97 5.18 -4.62
N ASP A 178 2.68 5.98 -3.61
CA ASP A 178 3.07 7.41 -3.57
C ASP A 178 4.59 7.61 -3.63
N THR A 179 5.36 6.68 -3.07
CA THR A 179 6.82 6.73 -3.08
C THR A 179 7.36 6.31 -4.44
N MET A 180 6.87 5.19 -4.98
CA MET A 180 7.25 4.69 -6.29
C MET A 180 6.89 5.68 -7.40
N SER A 181 5.68 6.25 -7.40
CA SER A 181 5.26 7.24 -8.40
C SER A 181 6.22 8.43 -8.46
N ARG A 182 6.60 9.01 -7.32
CA ARG A 182 7.57 10.12 -7.29
C ARG A 182 8.96 9.73 -7.79
N LEU A 183 9.39 8.50 -7.55
CA LEU A 183 10.67 8.00 -8.05
C LEU A 183 10.63 7.75 -9.56
N VAL A 184 9.51 7.19 -10.07
CA VAL A 184 9.26 7.02 -11.50
C VAL A 184 9.25 8.37 -12.21
N ASP A 185 8.53 9.36 -11.70
CA ASP A 185 8.48 10.71 -12.29
C ASP A 185 9.89 11.32 -12.41
N ARG A 186 10.69 11.24 -11.34
CA ARG A 186 12.07 11.77 -11.35
C ARG A 186 12.96 11.06 -12.35
N LEU A 187 12.87 9.73 -12.42
CA LEU A 187 13.67 8.94 -13.37
C LEU A 187 13.20 9.17 -14.80
N TYR A 188 11.89 9.33 -15.01
CA TYR A 188 11.32 9.68 -16.30
C TYR A 188 11.89 11.03 -16.77
N ASP A 189 11.83 12.06 -15.93
CA ASP A 189 12.37 13.39 -16.24
C ASP A 189 13.88 13.37 -16.52
N ASP A 190 14.65 12.60 -15.73
CA ASP A 190 16.09 12.44 -15.94
C ASP A 190 16.39 11.81 -17.32
N ILE A 191 15.65 10.76 -17.70
CA ILE A 191 15.82 10.08 -19.00
C ILE A 191 15.39 11.00 -20.15
N GLU A 192 14.25 11.68 -20.02
CA GLU A 192 13.75 12.61 -21.04
C GLU A 192 14.69 13.81 -21.23
N HIS A 193 15.30 14.30 -20.15
CA HIS A 193 16.30 15.35 -20.22
C HIS A 193 17.52 14.93 -21.05
N VAL A 194 18.07 13.75 -20.75
CA VAL A 194 19.19 13.17 -21.51
C VAL A 194 18.78 12.95 -22.98
N ARG A 195 17.58 12.41 -23.23
CA ARG A 195 17.07 12.19 -24.60
C ARG A 195 16.96 13.49 -25.39
N ALA A 196 16.36 14.53 -24.82
CA ALA A 196 16.18 15.83 -25.46
C ALA A 196 17.53 16.51 -25.80
N MET A 197 18.49 16.44 -24.86
CA MET A 197 19.86 16.88 -25.07
C MET A 197 20.50 16.20 -26.29
N MET A 198 20.37 14.87 -26.38
CA MET A 198 21.00 14.09 -27.44
C MET A 198 20.38 14.39 -28.81
N GLN A 199 19.06 14.54 -28.87
CA GLN A 199 18.37 14.96 -30.09
C GLN A 199 18.85 16.33 -30.59
N LEU A 200 19.05 17.29 -29.68
CA LEU A 200 19.62 18.60 -30.06
C LEU A 200 21.02 18.49 -30.66
N CYS A 201 21.82 17.53 -30.19
CA CYS A 201 23.20 17.34 -30.63
C CYS A 201 23.28 16.63 -31.98
N LEU A 202 22.37 15.68 -32.26
CA LEU A 202 22.25 15.06 -33.58
C LEU A 202 21.80 16.08 -34.64
N ASN A 203 20.97 17.04 -34.26
CA ASN A 203 20.41 18.05 -35.18
C ASN A 203 21.38 19.20 -35.51
N LYS A 204 22.46 19.40 -34.74
CA LYS A 204 23.45 20.48 -34.94
C LYS A 204 24.84 19.90 -35.22
N LYS A 205 25.69 20.61 -35.98
CA LYS A 205 27.08 20.17 -36.21
C LYS A 205 27.81 19.98 -34.87
N ILE A 206 28.42 18.81 -34.75
CA ILE A 206 28.77 18.06 -33.54
C ILE A 206 29.83 18.73 -32.64
N ASP A 207 30.75 19.51 -33.23
CA ASP A 207 32.02 19.88 -32.56
C ASP A 207 31.87 20.81 -31.34
N LYS A 208 30.81 21.62 -31.26
CA LYS A 208 30.61 22.55 -30.13
C LYS A 208 29.84 21.95 -28.95
N PHE A 209 29.16 20.83 -29.15
CA PHE A 209 28.22 20.27 -28.17
C PHE A 209 28.80 19.09 -27.37
N SER A 210 29.85 18.44 -27.85
CA SER A 210 30.45 17.25 -27.20
C SER A 210 30.79 17.47 -25.73
N MET A 211 31.51 18.54 -25.39
CA MET A 211 31.88 18.86 -24.01
C MET A 211 30.67 19.15 -23.11
N GLN A 212 29.62 19.77 -23.66
CA GLN A 212 28.40 20.08 -22.89
C GLN A 212 27.57 18.81 -22.64
N ILE A 213 27.48 17.91 -23.64
CA ILE A 213 26.84 16.60 -23.50
C ILE A 213 27.54 15.77 -22.43
N VAL A 214 28.88 15.71 -22.48
CA VAL A 214 29.72 15.02 -21.48
C VAL A 214 29.40 15.50 -20.06
N LYS A 215 29.36 16.82 -19.86
CA LYS A 215 29.13 17.42 -18.55
C LYS A 215 27.75 17.08 -18.01
N GLU A 216 26.72 17.20 -18.85
CA GLU A 216 25.35 16.88 -18.43
C GLU A 216 25.16 15.37 -18.26
N LEU A 217 25.75 14.51 -19.11
CA LEU A 217 25.73 13.06 -18.91
C LEU A 217 26.34 12.66 -17.57
N ARG A 218 27.49 13.24 -17.18
CA ARG A 218 28.09 13.00 -15.86
C ARG A 218 27.19 13.49 -14.72
N LYS A 219 26.49 14.60 -14.93
CA LYS A 219 25.56 15.15 -13.93
C LYS A 219 24.30 14.30 -13.80
N SER A 220 23.79 13.78 -14.91
CA SER A 220 22.66 12.85 -14.95
C SER A 220 23.05 11.49 -14.38
N ASP A 221 24.24 10.99 -14.69
CA ASP A 221 24.80 9.74 -14.16
C ASP A 221 24.96 9.77 -12.64
N ALA A 222 25.32 10.94 -12.08
CA ALA A 222 25.50 11.15 -10.65
C ALA A 222 24.23 10.79 -9.85
N GLY A 223 24.23 9.59 -9.28
CA GLY A 223 23.14 9.08 -8.45
C GLY A 223 21.96 8.51 -9.22
N PHE A 224 21.99 8.42 -10.56
CA PHE A 224 20.94 7.76 -11.33
C PHE A 224 20.79 6.29 -10.95
N GLY A 225 21.90 5.55 -10.93
CA GLY A 225 21.90 4.14 -10.51
C GLY A 225 21.32 3.95 -9.10
N LYS A 226 21.57 4.89 -8.19
CA LYS A 226 21.00 4.87 -6.83
C LYS A 226 19.47 5.05 -6.85
N LYS A 227 18.95 6.00 -7.63
CA LYS A 227 17.49 6.20 -7.80
C LYS A 227 16.81 4.96 -8.39
N VAL A 228 17.45 4.33 -9.38
CA VAL A 228 16.96 3.09 -10.01
C VAL A 228 16.91 1.95 -8.99
N GLU A 229 17.96 1.76 -8.19
CA GLU A 229 17.96 0.71 -7.16
C GLU A 229 16.95 1.01 -6.04
N GLU A 230 16.83 2.26 -5.60
CA GLU A 230 15.82 2.69 -4.62
C GLU A 230 14.39 2.39 -5.11
N LEU A 231 14.10 2.68 -6.39
CA LEU A 231 12.81 2.35 -6.99
C LEU A 231 12.57 0.83 -7.04
N LYS A 232 13.60 0.05 -7.39
CA LYS A 232 13.53 -1.42 -7.42
C LYS A 232 13.27 -2.01 -6.04
N GLU A 233 13.97 -1.54 -5.02
CA GLU A 233 13.77 -1.95 -3.63
C GLU A 233 12.32 -1.68 -3.20
N HIS A 234 11.80 -0.47 -3.46
CA HIS A 234 10.41 -0.14 -3.15
C HIS A 234 9.40 -1.02 -3.89
N ALA A 235 9.61 -1.31 -5.18
CA ALA A 235 8.73 -2.17 -5.96
C ALA A 235 8.72 -3.62 -5.44
N CYS A 236 9.89 -4.17 -5.13
CA CYS A 236 10.04 -5.50 -4.53
C CYS A 236 9.40 -5.59 -3.15
N LEU A 237 9.67 -4.61 -2.27
CA LEU A 237 9.10 -4.56 -0.92
C LEU A 237 7.57 -4.42 -0.96
N CYS A 238 7.05 -3.63 -1.89
CA CYS A 238 5.61 -3.47 -2.08
C CYS A 238 4.96 -4.81 -2.46
N LEU A 239 5.52 -5.55 -3.44
CA LEU A 239 5.03 -6.89 -3.80
C LEU A 239 5.03 -7.87 -2.64
N VAL A 240 6.13 -7.93 -1.89
CA VAL A 240 6.24 -8.79 -0.71
C VAL A 240 5.17 -8.42 0.32
N THR A 241 4.95 -7.12 0.53
CA THR A 241 3.98 -6.62 1.50
C THR A 241 2.54 -6.90 1.06
N ILE A 242 2.22 -6.75 -0.22
CA ILE A 242 0.90 -7.11 -0.78
C ILE A 242 0.64 -8.59 -0.57
N ASN A 243 1.57 -9.45 -1.00
CA ASN A 243 1.41 -10.90 -0.91
C ASN A 243 1.27 -11.36 0.55
N ARG A 244 2.10 -10.82 1.45
CA ARG A 244 2.00 -11.10 2.88
C ARG A 244 0.66 -10.64 3.47
N SER A 245 0.18 -9.46 3.09
CA SER A 245 -1.09 -8.93 3.59
C SER A 245 -2.27 -9.80 3.12
N ARG A 246 -2.27 -10.21 1.84
CA ARG A 246 -3.27 -11.12 1.28
C ARG A 246 -3.26 -12.48 1.98
N ASP A 247 -2.08 -13.05 2.23
CA ASP A 247 -1.92 -14.32 2.94
C ASP A 247 -2.47 -14.25 4.38
N LEU A 248 -2.10 -13.20 5.14
CA LEU A 248 -2.60 -13.00 6.50
C LEU A 248 -4.13 -12.90 6.54
N VAL A 249 -4.71 -12.12 5.63
CA VAL A 249 -6.16 -11.96 5.57
C VAL A 249 -6.85 -13.26 5.17
N THR A 250 -6.29 -14.01 4.22
CA THR A 250 -6.82 -15.31 3.78
C THR A 250 -6.79 -16.34 4.91
N LYS A 251 -5.69 -16.44 5.65
CA LYS A 251 -5.56 -17.30 6.83
C LYS A 251 -6.60 -16.97 7.90
N GLU A 252 -6.88 -15.68 8.13
CA GLU A 252 -7.95 -15.30 9.04
C GLU A 252 -9.35 -15.63 8.50
N MET A 253 -9.55 -15.64 7.18
CA MET A 253 -10.80 -16.08 6.55
C MET A 253 -11.03 -17.58 6.68
N GLU A 254 -9.99 -18.39 6.50
CA GLU A 254 -10.06 -19.83 6.68
C GLU A 254 -10.41 -20.21 8.12
N LYS A 255 -9.81 -19.52 9.10
CA LYS A 255 -10.14 -19.68 10.53
C LYS A 255 -11.60 -19.38 10.87
N MET A 256 -12.37 -18.71 10.00
CA MET A 256 -13.81 -18.51 10.22
C MET A 256 -14.67 -19.66 9.70
N GLY A 257 -14.20 -20.42 8.71
CA GLY A 257 -14.93 -21.53 8.10
C GLY A 257 -14.87 -22.83 8.92
N THR A 258 -13.92 -22.91 9.86
CA THR A 258 -13.73 -24.00 10.84
C THR A 258 -14.26 -23.64 12.22
#